data_AF-A0A9K3LX49-F1
#
_entry.id   AF-A0A9K3LX49-F1
#
_cell.length_a   1.000
_cell.length_b   1.000
_cell.length_c   1.000
_cell.angle_alpha   90.00
_cell.angle_beta   90.00
_cell.angle_gamma   90.00
#
_symmetry.space_group_name_H-M   'P 1'
#
loop_
_entity.id
_entity.type
_entity.pdbx_description
1 polymer ?
#
loop_
_entity_poly.entity_id
_entity_poly.type
_entity_poly.pdbx_seq_one_letter_code
_entity_poly.pdbx_strand_id
1 'polypeptide(L)'
;MAETVHAENASEEAVQTPQHDRAAITAKARELYRGLSLAPMVRASTTPLRALALNYGADFVYTEELVDRAIIETIRVANKEMGTIDYIKDPAKLSKKAKKKLEAQNNRPCLIMRIDPTLEANKLVCQLGTGEPELALKAAKHVCRDVSAIDVNMGCPKKFSVSGGMGSALLSDPERAVKIIATLKREIMLPISCKIRLLKDVEETVAFIEKMLEAGADALAIHARRVGHDATRKADWQTLQEVMAVVQPKYPNFPFLINGDFYDRQERNEIMKNTNAQGILLARPALYNMSTFLPIGQPLVDKTRLVQEYLRLVIRYDMHYKNTKYILCEMMSNRRTPVERVPTMPIQFPGGQTIGNTCDCHDLESLCRLWNVNYSDTLKSVRDTTASSLSGGTTSMPAGEHKYEDSYFLNGTADRVVVELKDVDESTAETCRLICTDEPNPKRAKVENGG
;
A
#
# COMPACT_ATOMS: atom_id res chain seq x y z
N MET A 1 -25.63 39.53 52.26
CA MET A 1 -25.13 39.55 50.87
C MET A 1 -23.63 39.72 50.97
N ALA A 2 -22.87 38.61 51.04
CA ALA A 2 -22.17 37.99 49.91
C ALA A 2 -21.14 38.98 49.32
N GLU A 3 -19.83 38.71 49.22
CA GLU A 3 -19.15 37.47 48.88
C GLU A 3 -17.76 37.40 49.55
N THR A 4 -17.42 36.22 50.08
CA THR A 4 -16.07 35.85 50.53
C THR A 4 -15.37 35.21 49.34
N VAL A 5 -14.26 35.80 48.89
CA VAL A 5 -13.43 35.26 47.80
C VAL A 5 -12.62 34.08 48.36
N HIS A 6 -13.08 32.86 48.10
CA HIS A 6 -12.28 31.66 48.32
C HIS A 6 -11.29 31.50 47.16
N ALA A 7 -10.00 31.65 47.46
CA ALA A 7 -8.94 31.16 46.62
C ALA A 7 -8.93 29.62 46.72
N GLU A 8 -9.48 28.95 45.70
CA GLU A 8 -9.32 27.51 45.55
C GLU A 8 -7.89 27.21 45.09
N ASN A 9 -7.14 26.56 45.96
CA ASN A 9 -5.90 25.87 45.63
C ASN A 9 -6.20 24.84 44.54
N ALA A 10 -5.76 25.11 43.31
CA ALA A 10 -5.59 24.09 42.29
C ALA A 10 -4.49 23.13 42.77
N SER A 11 -4.90 22.02 43.38
CA SER A 11 -4.03 20.88 43.61
C SER A 11 -3.46 20.43 42.27
N GLU A 12 -2.13 20.41 42.15
CA GLU A 12 -1.40 19.77 41.06
C GLU A 12 -1.84 18.30 40.95
N GLU A 13 -2.78 18.01 40.05
CA GLU A 13 -2.97 16.66 39.56
C GLU A 13 -1.72 16.27 38.79
N ALA A 14 -0.91 15.39 39.40
CA ALA A 14 0.21 14.75 38.75
C ALA A 14 -0.28 14.09 37.45
N VAL A 15 0.12 14.66 36.31
CA VAL A 15 -0.08 14.10 34.98
C VAL A 15 0.66 12.76 34.94
N GLN A 16 -0.06 11.67 35.23
CA GLN A 16 0.43 10.33 34.99
C GLN A 16 0.61 10.17 33.48
N THR A 17 1.86 10.17 33.02
CA THR A 17 2.19 9.72 31.67
C THR A 17 1.63 8.30 31.46
N PRO A 18 0.98 7.99 30.32
CA PRO A 18 -0.02 6.93 30.23
C PRO A 18 0.60 5.55 30.00
N GLN A 19 1.16 4.93 31.03
CA GLN A 19 1.68 3.57 30.94
C GLN A 19 0.55 2.54 30.71
N HIS A 20 -0.65 2.81 31.23
CA HIS A 20 -1.85 1.96 31.03
C HIS A 20 -2.31 1.95 29.55
N ASP A 21 -2.26 3.08 28.85
CA ASP A 21 -2.69 3.15 27.45
C ASP A 21 -1.70 2.45 26.50
N ARG A 22 -0.41 2.41 26.85
CA ARG A 22 0.60 1.74 26.03
C ARG A 22 0.43 0.22 26.02
N ALA A 23 0.07 -0.38 27.15
CA ALA A 23 -0.25 -1.81 27.21
C ALA A 23 -1.47 -2.16 26.34
N ALA A 24 -2.51 -1.31 26.36
CA ALA A 24 -3.69 -1.48 25.51
C ALA A 24 -3.35 -1.37 24.01
N ILE A 25 -2.50 -0.41 23.62
CA ILE A 25 -2.02 -0.28 22.23
C ILE A 25 -1.27 -1.53 21.79
N THR A 26 -0.36 -2.06 22.61
CA THR A 26 0.37 -3.29 22.29
C THR A 26 -0.55 -4.51 22.23
N ALA A 27 -1.58 -4.60 23.08
CA ALA A 27 -2.61 -5.64 22.96
C ALA A 27 -3.39 -5.53 21.65
N LYS A 28 -3.82 -4.31 21.27
CA LYS A 28 -4.47 -4.03 19.97
C LYS A 28 -3.57 -4.43 18.79
N ALA A 29 -2.27 -4.18 18.87
CA ALA A 29 -1.33 -4.62 17.84
C ALA A 29 -1.30 -6.15 17.69
N ARG A 30 -1.27 -6.87 18.82
CA ARG A 30 -1.31 -8.35 18.81
C ARG A 30 -2.58 -8.89 18.18
N GLU A 31 -3.71 -8.20 18.33
CA GLU A 31 -4.97 -8.58 17.68
C GLU A 31 -4.97 -8.25 16.19
N LEU A 32 -4.57 -7.03 15.83
CA LEU A 32 -4.59 -6.55 14.45
C LEU A 32 -3.64 -7.33 13.52
N TYR A 33 -2.40 -7.59 13.96
CA TYR A 33 -1.36 -8.17 13.12
C TYR A 33 -1.36 -9.70 13.13
N ARG A 34 -2.54 -10.29 12.95
CA ARG A 34 -2.74 -11.74 12.85
C ARG A 34 -3.44 -12.11 11.55
N GLY A 35 -3.12 -13.29 11.01
CA GLY A 35 -3.77 -13.82 9.83
C GLY A 35 -3.24 -13.24 8.51
N LEU A 36 -4.10 -13.10 7.52
CA LEU A 36 -3.74 -12.70 6.16
C LEU A 36 -4.08 -11.23 5.93
N SER A 37 -3.13 -10.47 5.38
CA SER A 37 -3.35 -9.07 5.00
C SER A 37 -2.95 -8.78 3.57
N LEU A 38 -3.67 -7.84 2.95
CA LEU A 38 -3.19 -7.19 1.72
C LEU A 38 -1.94 -6.37 2.05
N ALA A 39 -0.84 -6.67 1.36
CA ALA A 39 0.41 -5.96 1.53
C ALA A 39 0.33 -4.54 0.95
N PRO A 40 1.18 -3.62 1.41
CA PRO A 40 1.29 -2.29 0.81
C PRO A 40 1.92 -2.40 -0.59
N MET A 41 1.22 -1.86 -1.59
CA MET A 41 1.67 -1.87 -2.98
C MET A 41 1.37 -0.51 -3.61
N VAL A 42 2.42 0.26 -3.92
CA VAL A 42 2.33 1.56 -4.62
C VAL A 42 1.45 1.43 -5.87
N ARG A 43 0.49 2.35 -6.03
CA ARG A 43 -0.58 2.38 -7.04
C ARG A 43 -1.68 1.33 -6.88
N ALA A 44 -1.46 0.28 -6.10
CA ALA A 44 -2.34 -0.88 -6.08
C ALA A 44 -3.22 -0.96 -4.85
N SER A 45 -2.67 -0.77 -3.65
CA SER A 45 -3.44 -0.87 -2.41
C SER A 45 -4.30 0.38 -2.14
N THR A 46 -4.96 0.87 -3.18
CA THR A 46 -6.03 1.88 -3.14
C THR A 46 -7.33 1.25 -2.64
N THR A 47 -8.31 2.09 -2.29
CA THR A 47 -9.54 1.67 -1.59
C THR A 47 -10.28 0.52 -2.28
N PRO A 48 -10.48 0.46 -3.61
CA PRO A 48 -11.17 -0.67 -4.22
C PRO A 48 -10.44 -2.00 -4.03
N LEU A 49 -9.11 -2.03 -4.11
CA LEU A 49 -8.36 -3.26 -3.96
C LEU A 49 -8.35 -3.72 -2.50
N ARG A 50 -8.27 -2.78 -1.55
CA ARG A 50 -8.39 -3.07 -0.11
C ARG A 50 -9.78 -3.60 0.24
N ALA A 51 -10.83 -2.95 -0.27
CA ALA A 51 -12.20 -3.41 -0.11
C ALA A 51 -12.41 -4.81 -0.70
N LEU A 52 -11.85 -5.09 -1.89
CA LEU A 52 -11.91 -6.41 -2.50
C LEU A 52 -11.20 -7.45 -1.62
N ALA A 53 -10.00 -7.14 -1.10
CA ALA A 53 -9.27 -8.04 -0.22
C ALA A 53 -10.08 -8.39 1.05
N LEU A 54 -10.70 -7.40 1.69
CA LEU A 54 -11.56 -7.59 2.85
C LEU A 54 -12.80 -8.46 2.52
N ASN A 55 -13.44 -8.24 1.37
CA ASN A 55 -14.55 -9.06 0.90
C ASN A 55 -14.17 -10.53 0.65
N TYR A 56 -12.89 -10.79 0.37
CA TYR A 56 -12.33 -12.14 0.17
C TYR A 56 -11.69 -12.75 1.41
N GLY A 57 -11.83 -12.09 2.58
CA GLY A 57 -11.40 -12.64 3.86
C GLY A 57 -10.01 -12.21 4.32
N ALA A 58 -9.44 -11.13 3.78
CA ALA A 58 -8.31 -10.49 4.43
C ALA A 58 -8.71 -10.01 5.84
N ASP A 59 -7.89 -10.30 6.83
CA ASP A 59 -8.11 -9.90 8.22
C ASP A 59 -7.91 -8.40 8.40
N PHE A 60 -6.92 -7.84 7.70
CA PHE A 60 -6.59 -6.42 7.68
C PHE A 60 -5.91 -6.03 6.36
N VAL A 61 -5.72 -4.74 6.13
CA VAL A 61 -5.21 -4.21 4.86
C VAL A 61 -4.27 -3.04 5.08
N TYR A 62 -3.20 -2.99 4.29
CA TYR A 62 -2.34 -1.81 4.22
C TYR A 62 -2.81 -0.86 3.11
N THR A 63 -2.65 0.44 3.34
CA THR A 63 -2.60 1.42 2.26
C THR A 63 -1.42 1.11 1.33
N GLU A 64 -1.37 1.79 0.19
CA GLU A 64 -0.08 1.93 -0.49
C GLU A 64 0.93 2.72 0.36
N GLU A 65 2.19 2.70 -0.05
CA GLU A 65 3.20 3.59 0.54
C GLU A 65 2.85 5.04 0.19
N LEU A 66 2.54 5.84 1.21
CA LEU A 66 2.23 7.25 1.09
C LEU A 66 3.40 8.07 1.63
N VAL A 67 3.97 8.94 0.80
CA VAL A 67 5.07 9.82 1.22
C VAL A 67 4.54 10.84 2.23
N ASP A 68 5.24 10.98 3.35
CA ASP A 68 4.88 11.87 4.47
C ASP A 68 4.49 13.29 4.03
N ARG A 69 5.30 13.94 3.20
CA ARG A 69 5.06 15.29 2.68
C ARG A 69 3.76 15.36 1.88
N ALA A 70 3.45 14.32 1.10
CA ALA A 70 2.22 14.27 0.32
C ALA A 70 0.98 14.17 1.22
N ILE A 71 1.05 13.44 2.34
CA ILE A 71 -0.02 13.40 3.35
C ILE A 71 -0.16 14.74 4.07
N ILE A 72 0.95 15.35 4.50
CA ILE A 72 0.95 16.61 5.27
C ILE A 72 0.29 17.76 4.48
N GLU A 73 0.41 17.75 3.15
CA GLU A 73 -0.20 18.74 2.25
C GLU A 73 -1.71 18.56 2.03
N THR A 74 -2.31 17.51 2.59
CA THR A 74 -3.73 17.23 2.38
C THR A 74 -4.65 17.92 3.39
N ILE A 75 -5.92 17.97 3.02
CA ILE A 75 -7.04 18.24 3.91
C ILE A 75 -7.90 16.99 4.01
N ARG A 76 -8.41 16.72 5.22
CA ARG A 76 -9.35 15.64 5.49
C ARG A 76 -10.77 16.10 5.18
N VAL A 77 -11.44 15.42 4.26
CA VAL A 77 -12.80 15.70 3.80
C VAL A 77 -13.69 14.49 4.06
N ALA A 78 -14.79 14.69 4.80
CA ALA A 78 -15.82 13.68 4.92
C ALA A 78 -16.71 13.72 3.67
N ASN A 79 -16.62 12.70 2.83
CA ASN A 79 -17.35 12.58 1.58
C ASN A 79 -18.67 11.86 1.83
N LYS A 80 -19.75 12.63 2.07
CA LYS A 80 -21.06 12.07 2.43
C LYS A 80 -21.67 11.23 1.30
N GLU A 81 -21.50 11.65 0.04
CA GLU A 81 -22.06 10.93 -1.11
C GLU A 81 -21.50 9.51 -1.23
N MET A 82 -20.20 9.35 -1.00
CA MET A 82 -19.56 8.05 -1.03
C MET A 82 -19.42 7.39 0.35
N GLY A 83 -19.85 8.03 1.43
CA GLY A 83 -19.60 7.54 2.78
C GLY A 83 -18.11 7.30 3.08
N THR A 84 -17.19 8.05 2.49
CA THR A 84 -15.73 7.90 2.66
C THR A 84 -15.10 9.05 3.41
N ILE A 85 -13.89 8.82 3.92
CA ILE A 85 -12.98 9.89 4.35
C ILE A 85 -11.88 10.04 3.30
N ASP A 86 -11.77 11.24 2.74
CA ASP A 86 -10.82 11.56 1.68
C ASP A 86 -9.75 12.51 2.20
N TYR A 87 -8.49 12.20 1.91
CA TYR A 87 -7.35 13.07 2.07
C TYR A 87 -6.97 13.58 0.67
N ILE A 88 -7.31 14.83 0.38
CA ILE A 88 -7.07 15.47 -0.92
C ILE A 88 -6.07 16.61 -0.75
N LYS A 89 -5.25 16.89 -1.77
CA LYS A 89 -4.40 18.09 -1.74
C LYS A 89 -5.27 19.33 -1.57
N ASP A 90 -4.87 20.21 -0.65
CA ASP A 90 -5.57 21.45 -0.36
C ASP A 90 -5.67 22.32 -1.63
N PRO A 91 -6.88 22.52 -2.21
CA PRO A 91 -7.04 23.32 -3.42
C PRO A 91 -6.57 24.77 -3.23
N ALA A 92 -6.62 25.30 -2.01
CA ALA A 92 -6.16 26.65 -1.71
C ALA A 92 -4.63 26.77 -1.89
N LYS A 93 -3.88 25.73 -1.54
CA LYS A 93 -2.41 25.67 -1.59
C LYS A 93 -1.84 25.20 -2.94
N LEU A 94 -2.70 24.84 -3.89
CA LEU A 94 -2.24 24.42 -5.23
C LEU A 94 -1.59 25.59 -5.99
N SER A 95 -0.49 25.29 -6.69
CA SER A 95 0.15 26.24 -7.60
C SER A 95 -0.79 26.64 -8.75
N LYS A 96 -0.55 27.79 -9.39
CA LYS A 96 -1.33 28.22 -10.58
C LYS A 96 -1.39 27.14 -11.67
N LYS A 97 -0.27 26.45 -11.91
CA LYS A 97 -0.18 25.34 -12.87
C LYS A 97 -1.07 24.16 -12.46
N ALA A 98 -1.06 23.80 -11.17
CA ALA A 98 -1.90 22.73 -10.65
C ALA A 98 -3.39 23.08 -10.69
N LYS A 99 -3.77 24.33 -10.39
CA LYS A 99 -5.16 24.82 -10.51
C LYS A 99 -5.67 24.76 -11.96
N LYS A 100 -4.88 25.23 -12.93
CA LYS A 100 -5.24 25.12 -14.35
C LYS A 100 -5.40 23.65 -14.81
N LYS A 101 -4.57 22.75 -14.28
CA LYS A 101 -4.69 21.31 -14.56
C LYS A 101 -5.96 20.71 -13.96
N LEU A 102 -6.29 21.11 -12.74
CA LEU A 102 -7.52 20.73 -12.04
C LEU A 102 -8.75 21.18 -12.82
N GLU A 103 -8.79 22.42 -13.31
CA GLU A 103 -9.84 22.96 -14.17
C GLU A 103 -9.97 22.17 -15.49
N ALA A 104 -8.85 21.89 -16.15
CA ALA A 104 -8.81 21.08 -17.38
C ALA A 104 -9.29 19.63 -17.17
N GLN A 105 -9.47 19.21 -15.93
CA GLN A 105 -9.99 17.90 -15.56
C GLN A 105 -11.33 18.01 -14.82
N ASN A 106 -12.10 19.06 -15.09
CA ASN A 106 -13.43 19.28 -14.50
C ASN A 106 -13.39 19.39 -12.97
N ASN A 107 -12.35 20.03 -12.42
CA ASN A 107 -12.16 20.26 -10.99
C ASN A 107 -12.05 19.00 -10.14
N ARG A 108 -11.52 17.94 -10.75
CA ARG A 108 -11.27 16.60 -10.23
C ARG A 108 -10.21 16.60 -9.10
N PRO A 109 -10.57 16.53 -7.80
CA PRO A 109 -9.63 16.79 -6.70
C PRO A 109 -8.48 15.78 -6.70
N CYS A 110 -7.28 16.24 -6.32
CA CYS A 110 -6.09 15.40 -6.26
C CYS A 110 -6.13 14.55 -4.98
N LEU A 111 -6.63 13.33 -5.12
CA LEU A 111 -6.79 12.37 -4.05
C LEU A 111 -5.44 11.73 -3.69
N ILE A 112 -5.10 11.73 -2.41
CA ILE A 112 -3.90 11.06 -1.87
C ILE A 112 -4.29 9.76 -1.17
N MET A 113 -5.38 9.77 -0.40
CA MET A 113 -5.88 8.58 0.28
C MET A 113 -7.40 8.68 0.44
N ARG A 114 -8.10 7.57 0.15
CA ARG A 114 -9.52 7.41 0.45
C ARG A 114 -9.70 6.23 1.39
N ILE A 115 -10.59 6.37 2.36
CA ILE A 115 -10.88 5.37 3.39
C ILE A 115 -12.38 5.10 3.37
N ASP A 116 -12.79 3.83 3.35
CA ASP A 116 -14.14 3.44 3.73
C ASP A 116 -14.15 3.19 5.24
N PRO A 117 -14.64 4.15 6.06
CA PRO A 117 -14.56 4.05 7.51
C PRO A 117 -15.47 2.96 8.09
N THR A 118 -16.41 2.41 7.31
CA THR A 118 -17.28 1.30 7.75
C THR A 118 -16.59 -0.03 7.49
N LEU A 119 -16.12 -0.23 6.26
CA LEU A 119 -15.52 -1.49 5.83
C LEU A 119 -14.12 -1.70 6.43
N GLU A 120 -13.33 -0.63 6.51
CA GLU A 120 -11.91 -0.67 6.91
C GLU A 120 -11.70 -0.35 8.40
N ALA A 121 -12.80 -0.17 9.16
CA ALA A 121 -12.78 0.06 10.60
C ALA A 121 -11.95 -1.02 11.32
N ASN A 122 -11.02 -0.57 12.18
CA ASN A 122 -10.13 -1.44 12.95
C ASN A 122 -9.23 -2.37 12.11
N LYS A 123 -9.12 -2.15 10.79
CA LYS A 123 -8.38 -3.03 9.85
C LYS A 123 -7.38 -2.29 8.96
N LEU A 124 -7.45 -0.96 8.88
CA LEU A 124 -6.58 -0.19 7.98
C LEU A 124 -5.24 0.18 8.62
N VAL A 125 -4.14 -0.25 8.01
CA VAL A 125 -2.78 0.16 8.36
C VAL A 125 -2.28 1.19 7.35
N CYS A 126 -1.93 2.39 7.79
CA CYS A 126 -1.36 3.41 6.91
C CYS A 126 0.16 3.28 6.85
N GLN A 127 0.69 2.93 5.68
CA GLN A 127 2.14 2.86 5.46
C GLN A 127 2.71 4.20 4.99
N LEU A 128 3.64 4.75 5.77
CA LEU A 128 4.39 5.96 5.48
C LEU A 128 5.72 5.62 4.78
N GLY A 129 6.00 6.34 3.70
CA GLY A 129 7.36 6.57 3.20
C GLY A 129 7.90 7.83 3.86
N THR A 130 8.91 7.70 4.71
CA THR A 130 9.50 8.82 5.46
C THR A 130 10.96 8.56 5.81
N GLY A 131 11.74 9.63 5.92
CA GLY A 131 13.17 9.61 6.27
C GLY A 131 13.52 10.58 7.39
N GLU A 132 12.54 11.31 7.94
CA GLU A 132 12.73 12.34 8.97
C GLU A 132 11.70 12.11 10.10
N PRO A 133 12.13 11.96 11.37
CA PRO A 133 11.21 11.70 12.49
C PRO A 133 10.09 12.74 12.62
N GLU A 134 10.40 14.01 12.38
CA GLU A 134 9.46 15.13 12.51
C GLU A 134 8.38 15.09 11.42
N LEU A 135 8.73 14.68 10.19
CA LEU A 135 7.78 14.55 9.10
C LEU A 135 6.93 13.29 9.26
N ALA A 136 7.54 12.18 9.67
CA ALA A 136 6.83 10.96 10.03
C ALA A 136 5.73 11.27 11.07
N LEU A 137 6.10 12.00 12.12
CA LEU A 137 5.17 12.37 13.19
C LEU A 137 4.04 13.28 12.70
N LYS A 138 4.34 14.30 11.88
CA LYS A 138 3.33 15.19 11.32
C LYS A 138 2.33 14.44 10.44
N ALA A 139 2.82 13.57 9.56
CA ALA A 139 1.97 12.74 8.71
C ALA A 139 1.11 11.78 9.54
N ALA A 140 1.70 11.09 10.52
CA ALA A 140 0.98 10.19 11.41
C ALA A 140 -0.12 10.90 12.22
N LYS A 141 0.17 12.06 12.83
CA LYS A 141 -0.83 12.87 13.55
C LYS A 141 -1.96 13.35 12.63
N HIS A 142 -1.69 13.54 11.34
CA HIS A 142 -2.69 13.96 10.36
C HIS A 142 -3.73 12.87 10.09
N VAL A 143 -3.32 11.61 10.02
CA VAL A 143 -4.19 10.48 9.60
C VAL A 143 -4.64 9.56 10.74
N CYS A 144 -4.03 9.64 11.93
CA CYS A 144 -4.23 8.68 13.02
C CYS A 144 -5.67 8.50 13.50
N ARG A 145 -6.57 9.46 13.23
CA ARG A 145 -7.97 9.34 13.64
C ARG A 145 -8.81 8.41 12.75
N ASP A 146 -8.35 8.11 11.53
CA ASP A 146 -9.11 7.33 10.54
C ASP A 146 -8.46 5.99 10.20
N VAL A 147 -7.36 5.64 10.87
CA VAL A 147 -6.58 4.43 10.62
C VAL A 147 -6.38 3.66 11.92
N SER A 148 -6.05 2.38 11.79
CA SER A 148 -5.94 1.45 12.93
C SER A 148 -4.51 1.31 13.43
N ALA A 149 -3.52 1.57 12.57
CA ALA A 149 -2.10 1.57 12.88
C ALA A 149 -1.31 2.41 11.87
N ILE A 150 -0.08 2.76 12.25
CA ILE A 150 0.89 3.44 11.38
C ILE A 150 2.06 2.48 11.12
N ASP A 151 2.42 2.30 9.85
CA ASP A 151 3.57 1.49 9.44
C ASP A 151 4.63 2.36 8.77
N VAL A 152 5.91 2.04 8.97
CA VAL A 152 7.04 2.69 8.28
C VAL A 152 7.62 1.74 7.23
N ASN A 153 7.65 2.17 5.97
CA ASN A 153 8.30 1.43 4.90
C ASN A 153 9.82 1.56 5.01
N MET A 154 10.49 0.44 5.26
CA MET A 154 11.95 0.33 5.29
C MET A 154 12.47 -0.61 4.18
N GLY A 155 11.63 -1.01 3.23
CA GLY A 155 11.95 -2.08 2.27
C GLY A 155 11.99 -1.65 0.81
N CYS A 156 11.51 -0.46 0.46
CA CYS A 156 11.40 0.01 -0.92
C CYS A 156 12.79 0.38 -1.51
N PRO A 157 13.28 -0.30 -2.55
CA PRO A 157 14.60 -0.02 -3.14
C PRO A 157 14.55 1.04 -4.26
N LYS A 158 13.38 1.63 -4.54
CA LYS A 158 13.21 2.54 -5.67
C LYS A 158 13.98 3.84 -5.42
N LYS A 159 14.59 4.39 -6.48
CA LYS A 159 15.42 5.60 -6.42
C LYS A 159 14.73 6.78 -5.72
N PHE A 160 13.45 7.04 -5.99
CA PHE A 160 12.71 8.15 -5.37
C PHE A 160 12.60 7.98 -3.83
N SER A 161 12.52 6.74 -3.34
CA SER A 161 12.47 6.43 -1.91
C SER A 161 13.85 6.61 -1.29
N VAL A 162 14.86 5.96 -1.87
CA VAL A 162 16.23 5.95 -1.33
C VAL A 162 16.84 7.35 -1.32
N SER A 163 16.65 8.14 -2.39
CA SER A 163 17.15 9.52 -2.46
C SER A 163 16.51 10.47 -1.44
N GLY A 164 15.28 10.19 -0.99
CA GLY A 164 14.62 10.91 0.10
C GLY A 164 14.99 10.38 1.50
N GLY A 165 15.93 9.43 1.61
CA GLY A 165 16.26 8.79 2.89
C GLY A 165 15.17 7.85 3.43
N MET A 166 14.26 7.40 2.56
CA MET A 166 13.10 6.55 2.88
C MET A 166 13.31 5.10 2.38
N GLY A 167 12.47 4.17 2.80
CA GLY A 167 12.51 2.79 2.30
C GLY A 167 13.82 2.11 2.66
N SER A 168 14.47 1.42 1.73
CA SER A 168 15.68 0.64 2.03
C SER A 168 16.88 1.47 2.48
N ALA A 169 16.86 2.80 2.31
CA ALA A 169 17.87 3.69 2.90
C ALA A 169 17.91 3.57 4.44
N LEU A 170 16.76 3.31 5.07
CA LEU A 170 16.65 3.12 6.52
C LEU A 170 17.31 1.83 7.01
N LEU A 171 17.46 0.81 6.15
CA LEU A 171 18.19 -0.41 6.51
C LEU A 171 19.69 -0.17 6.58
N SER A 172 20.19 0.79 5.80
CA SER A 172 21.60 1.22 5.81
C SER A 172 21.90 2.28 6.88
N ASP A 173 20.87 2.90 7.47
CA ASP A 173 20.98 3.89 8.55
C ASP A 173 20.03 3.49 9.72
N PRO A 174 20.40 2.47 10.52
CA PRO A 174 19.55 2.00 11.61
C PRO A 174 19.29 3.05 12.68
N GLU A 175 20.20 4.00 12.90
CA GLU A 175 20.00 5.07 13.88
C GLU A 175 18.83 5.97 13.48
N ARG A 176 18.73 6.31 12.19
CA ARG A 176 17.59 7.06 11.66
C ARG A 176 16.29 6.27 11.79
N ALA A 177 16.31 4.97 11.48
CA ALA A 177 15.14 4.10 11.65
C ALA A 177 14.66 4.08 13.11
N VAL A 178 15.59 3.92 14.07
CA VAL A 178 15.31 3.96 15.51
C VAL A 178 14.69 5.30 15.92
N LYS A 179 15.27 6.43 15.47
CA LYS A 179 14.75 7.76 15.78
C LYS A 179 13.31 7.96 15.28
N ILE A 180 12.99 7.46 14.08
CA ILE A 180 11.65 7.53 13.51
C ILE A 180 10.66 6.71 14.35
N ILE A 181 10.97 5.43 14.60
CA ILE A 181 10.09 4.54 15.37
C ILE A 181 9.89 5.04 16.79
N ALA A 182 10.95 5.43 17.50
CA ALA A 182 10.85 5.95 18.86
C ALA A 182 10.02 7.25 18.93
N THR A 183 10.16 8.14 17.94
CA THR A 183 9.37 9.38 17.88
C THR A 183 7.89 9.08 17.66
N LEU A 184 7.56 8.19 16.72
CA LEU A 184 6.18 7.78 16.48
C LEU A 184 5.59 7.08 17.71
N LYS A 185 6.34 6.13 18.30
CA LYS A 185 5.91 5.38 19.46
C LYS A 185 5.64 6.28 20.66
N ARG A 186 6.42 7.33 20.88
CA ARG A 186 6.19 8.27 21.99
C ARG A 186 4.89 9.07 21.84
N GLU A 187 4.55 9.46 20.62
CA GLU A 187 3.57 10.52 20.36
C GLU A 187 2.23 10.05 19.78
N ILE A 188 2.20 8.87 19.16
CA ILE A 188 1.01 8.34 18.47
C ILE A 188 0.37 7.26 19.35
N MET A 189 -0.95 7.36 19.55
CA MET A 189 -1.74 6.44 20.37
C MET A 189 -2.35 5.29 19.54
N LEU A 190 -1.59 4.79 18.57
CA LEU A 190 -1.91 3.63 17.74
C LEU A 190 -0.70 2.68 17.70
N PRO A 191 -0.89 1.40 17.34
CA PRO A 191 0.21 0.51 17.03
C PRO A 191 1.14 1.11 15.97
N ILE A 192 2.45 1.02 16.23
CA ILE A 192 3.49 1.43 15.28
C ILE A 192 4.19 0.18 14.75
N SER A 193 4.15 -0.05 13.44
CA SER A 193 4.87 -1.16 12.81
C SER A 193 5.93 -0.66 11.82
N CYS A 194 6.77 -1.59 11.38
CA CYS A 194 7.63 -1.35 10.23
C CYS A 194 7.71 -2.57 9.33
N LYS A 195 7.99 -2.33 8.05
CA LYS A 195 8.20 -3.38 7.05
C LYS A 195 9.61 -3.31 6.47
N ILE A 196 10.39 -4.38 6.69
CA ILE A 196 11.78 -4.49 6.25
C ILE A 196 11.95 -5.51 5.12
N ARG A 197 13.18 -5.58 4.62
CA ARG A 197 13.72 -6.68 3.80
C ARG A 197 14.79 -7.41 4.60
N LEU A 198 15.16 -8.62 4.16
CA LEU A 198 16.36 -9.28 4.67
C LEU A 198 17.59 -8.37 4.40
N LEU A 199 18.49 -8.29 5.38
CA LEU A 199 19.80 -7.65 5.22
C LEU A 199 20.77 -8.66 4.59
N LYS A 200 22.07 -8.39 4.68
CA LYS A 200 23.12 -9.21 4.06
C LYS A 200 23.04 -10.65 4.54
N ASP A 201 22.95 -10.85 5.85
CA ASP A 201 22.91 -12.14 6.53
C ASP A 201 21.87 -12.16 7.67
N VAL A 202 21.81 -13.30 8.36
CA VAL A 202 20.86 -13.55 9.45
C VAL A 202 21.17 -12.62 10.63
N GLU A 203 22.45 -12.48 10.97
CA GLU A 203 22.94 -11.71 12.10
C GLU A 203 22.60 -10.22 11.96
N GLU A 204 22.90 -9.61 10.80
CA GLU A 204 22.53 -8.22 10.53
C GLU A 204 21.01 -8.02 10.54
N THR A 205 20.25 -9.00 10.02
CA THR A 205 18.78 -8.93 10.02
C THR A 205 18.22 -8.98 11.43
N VAL A 206 18.69 -9.90 12.27
CA VAL A 206 18.30 -10.03 13.69
C VAL A 206 18.67 -8.76 14.46
N ALA A 207 19.89 -8.26 14.30
CA ALA A 207 20.34 -7.04 14.98
C ALA A 207 19.49 -5.82 14.60
N PHE A 208 19.07 -5.70 13.34
CA PHE A 208 18.16 -4.64 12.92
C PHE A 208 16.77 -4.79 13.55
N ILE A 209 16.22 -6.00 13.58
CA ILE A 209 14.94 -6.30 14.23
C ILE A 209 14.96 -5.92 15.71
N GLU A 210 16.01 -6.34 16.44
CA GLU A 210 16.17 -6.03 17.87
C GLU A 210 16.20 -4.52 18.13
N LYS A 211 16.90 -3.74 17.29
CA LYS A 211 16.86 -2.26 17.35
C LYS A 211 15.46 -1.68 17.17
N MET A 212 14.64 -2.25 16.27
CA MET A 212 13.26 -1.77 16.06
C MET A 212 12.36 -2.12 17.26
N LEU A 213 12.56 -3.28 17.87
CA LEU A 213 11.88 -3.69 19.09
C LEU A 213 12.22 -2.77 20.26
N GLU A 214 13.50 -2.47 20.46
CA GLU A 214 14.00 -1.54 21.48
C GLU A 214 13.46 -0.11 21.26
N ALA A 215 13.35 0.33 20.00
CA ALA A 215 12.73 1.60 19.65
C ALA A 215 11.21 1.65 19.94
N GLY A 216 10.60 0.49 20.20
CA GLY A 216 9.20 0.38 20.62
C GLY A 216 8.22 0.09 19.49
N ALA A 217 8.67 -0.52 18.38
CA ALA A 217 7.74 -1.09 17.41
C ALA A 217 6.76 -2.07 18.11
N ASP A 218 5.54 -2.16 17.59
CA ASP A 218 4.47 -3.03 18.08
C ASP A 218 4.23 -4.24 17.16
N ALA A 219 4.73 -4.20 15.92
CA ALA A 219 4.76 -5.32 14.98
C ALA A 219 5.84 -5.08 13.91
N LEU A 220 6.32 -6.16 13.27
CA LEU A 220 7.35 -6.06 12.23
C LEU A 220 7.10 -7.06 11.10
N ALA A 221 7.07 -6.57 9.86
CA ALA A 221 6.92 -7.39 8.67
C ALA A 221 8.25 -7.57 7.93
N ILE A 222 8.62 -8.82 7.64
CA ILE A 222 9.86 -9.19 6.96
C ILE A 222 9.54 -9.67 5.55
N HIS A 223 10.03 -8.96 4.54
CA HIS A 223 10.06 -9.47 3.18
C HIS A 223 11.27 -10.40 3.01
N ALA A 224 11.02 -11.66 2.65
CA ALA A 224 12.00 -12.70 2.35
C ALA A 224 12.85 -12.41 1.09
N ARG A 225 13.21 -11.16 0.82
CA ARG A 225 14.17 -10.79 -0.22
C ARG A 225 15.11 -9.76 0.33
N ARG A 226 16.35 -9.76 -0.15
CA ARG A 226 17.35 -8.75 0.17
C ARG A 226 17.10 -7.45 -0.59
N VAL A 227 17.72 -6.37 -0.12
CA VAL A 227 17.85 -5.14 -0.89
C VAL A 227 18.61 -5.45 -2.20
N GLY A 228 18.17 -4.88 -3.32
CA GLY A 228 18.73 -5.17 -4.65
C GLY A 228 18.13 -6.39 -5.37
N HIS A 229 17.45 -7.30 -4.66
CA HIS A 229 16.66 -8.35 -5.33
C HIS A 229 15.38 -7.76 -5.95
N ASP A 230 15.24 -7.90 -7.27
CA ASP A 230 14.00 -7.57 -7.96
C ASP A 230 12.89 -8.61 -7.74
N ALA A 231 11.75 -8.42 -8.41
CA ALA A 231 10.57 -9.27 -8.26
C ALA A 231 10.73 -10.67 -8.91
N THR A 232 11.64 -10.82 -9.86
CA THR A 232 11.87 -12.07 -10.61
C THR A 232 12.72 -13.07 -9.82
N ARG A 233 13.54 -12.58 -8.87
CA ARG A 233 14.24 -13.44 -7.90
C ARG A 233 13.25 -14.11 -6.95
N LYS A 234 13.45 -15.37 -6.59
CA LYS A 234 12.66 -16.05 -5.54
C LYS A 234 12.80 -15.36 -4.18
N ALA A 235 11.78 -15.50 -3.36
CA ALA A 235 11.87 -15.29 -1.92
C ALA A 235 12.87 -16.30 -1.31
N ASP A 236 13.79 -15.79 -0.49
CA ASP A 236 14.75 -16.54 0.32
C ASP A 236 14.08 -16.95 1.64
N TRP A 237 13.27 -18.01 1.56
CA TRP A 237 12.58 -18.56 2.71
C TRP A 237 13.51 -19.23 3.71
N GLN A 238 14.66 -19.74 3.26
CA GLN A 238 15.64 -20.35 4.14
C GLN A 238 16.19 -19.31 5.12
N THR A 239 16.75 -18.20 4.61
CA THR A 239 17.27 -17.12 5.46
C THR A 239 16.17 -16.55 6.36
N LEU A 240 14.95 -16.36 5.85
CA LEU A 240 13.85 -15.88 6.68
C LEU A 240 13.52 -16.85 7.81
N GLN A 241 13.49 -18.17 7.57
CA GLN A 241 13.26 -19.17 8.62
C GLN A 241 14.37 -19.17 9.67
N GLU A 242 15.62 -19.02 9.26
CA GLU A 242 16.77 -18.89 10.16
C GLU A 242 16.64 -17.63 11.05
N VAL A 243 16.26 -16.48 10.48
CA VAL A 243 15.97 -15.26 11.25
C VAL A 243 14.83 -15.49 12.23
N MET A 244 13.71 -16.08 11.79
CA MET A 244 12.54 -16.34 12.62
C MET A 244 12.84 -17.31 13.76
N ALA A 245 13.69 -18.33 13.53
CA ALA A 245 14.13 -19.26 14.55
C ALA A 245 14.90 -18.59 15.70
N VAL A 246 15.52 -17.43 15.44
CA VAL A 246 16.22 -16.62 16.45
C VAL A 246 15.27 -15.66 17.16
N VAL A 247 14.45 -14.89 16.42
CA VAL A 247 13.66 -13.80 17.01
C VAL A 247 12.35 -14.28 17.65
N GLN A 248 11.69 -15.28 17.08
CA GLN A 248 10.38 -15.72 17.57
C GLN A 248 10.44 -16.29 19.00
N PRO A 249 11.44 -17.12 19.39
CA PRO A 249 11.54 -17.61 20.76
C PRO A 249 11.91 -16.52 21.78
N LYS A 250 12.69 -15.52 21.36
CA LYS A 250 13.04 -14.36 22.21
C LYS A 250 11.86 -13.44 22.48
N TYR A 251 10.96 -13.29 21.50
CA TYR A 251 9.84 -12.35 21.55
C TYR A 251 8.50 -13.04 21.20
N PRO A 252 8.05 -14.03 22.00
CA PRO A 252 6.92 -14.90 21.64
C PRO A 252 5.57 -14.17 21.50
N ASN A 253 5.44 -13.01 22.13
CA ASN A 253 4.22 -12.19 22.11
C ASN A 253 4.30 -11.01 21.13
N PHE A 254 5.40 -10.90 20.37
CA PHE A 254 5.57 -9.85 19.37
C PHE A 254 5.05 -10.34 18.01
N PRO A 255 4.17 -9.58 17.33
CA PRO A 255 3.67 -9.96 16.01
C PRO A 255 4.73 -9.78 14.93
N PHE A 256 5.30 -10.89 14.48
CA PHE A 256 6.10 -10.96 13.27
C PHE A 256 5.22 -11.37 12.09
N LEU A 257 5.36 -10.63 10.99
CA LEU A 257 4.68 -10.91 9.75
C LEU A 257 5.68 -11.27 8.66
N ILE A 258 5.31 -12.21 7.79
CA ILE A 258 6.18 -12.66 6.71
C ILE A 258 5.58 -12.31 5.35
N ASN A 259 6.45 -12.02 4.40
CA ASN A 259 6.07 -11.55 3.08
C ASN A 259 7.01 -12.12 2.02
N GLY A 260 6.45 -12.55 0.89
CA GLY A 260 7.19 -13.12 -0.23
C GLY A 260 6.35 -14.19 -0.92
N ASP A 261 6.42 -14.31 -2.24
CA ASP A 261 6.01 -15.43 -3.12
C ASP A 261 4.94 -16.47 -2.71
N PHE A 262 3.95 -16.14 -1.88
CA PHE A 262 2.84 -17.01 -1.47
C PHE A 262 1.80 -17.19 -2.58
N TYR A 263 2.20 -17.77 -3.71
CA TYR A 263 1.33 -18.10 -4.84
C TYR A 263 0.53 -19.38 -4.61
N ASP A 264 1.05 -20.29 -3.79
CA ASP A 264 0.37 -21.51 -3.38
C ASP A 264 -0.08 -21.41 -1.92
N ARG A 265 -1.31 -21.84 -1.63
CA ARG A 265 -1.91 -21.72 -0.28
C ARG A 265 -1.40 -22.82 0.67
N GLN A 266 -0.99 -23.98 0.17
CA GLN A 266 -0.43 -25.04 1.00
C GLN A 266 0.98 -24.67 1.47
N GLU A 267 1.86 -24.26 0.55
CA GLU A 267 3.21 -23.80 0.86
C GLU A 267 3.17 -22.59 1.83
N ARG A 268 2.21 -21.68 1.63
CA ARG A 268 1.96 -20.57 2.57
C ARG A 268 1.76 -21.07 3.99
N ASN A 269 0.92 -22.09 4.18
CA ASN A 269 0.63 -22.66 5.49
C ASN A 269 1.82 -23.40 6.10
N GLU A 270 2.59 -24.12 5.28
CA GLU A 270 3.81 -24.79 5.72
C GLU A 270 4.83 -23.77 6.23
N ILE A 271 5.08 -22.70 5.48
CA ILE A 271 6.00 -21.64 5.89
C ILE A 271 5.49 -20.93 7.16
N MET A 272 4.19 -20.65 7.27
CA MET A 272 3.61 -20.06 8.48
C MET A 272 3.86 -20.94 9.70
N LYS A 273 3.66 -22.26 9.57
CA LYS A 273 3.92 -23.24 10.63
C LYS A 273 5.40 -23.31 11.00
N ASN A 274 6.30 -23.30 10.02
CA ASN A 274 7.74 -23.43 10.26
C ASN A 274 8.35 -22.16 10.88
N THR A 275 7.77 -20.99 10.61
CA THR A 275 8.25 -19.71 11.14
C THR A 275 7.56 -19.28 12.43
N ASN A 276 6.41 -19.88 12.77
CA ASN A 276 5.52 -19.41 13.83
C ASN A 276 5.17 -17.92 13.71
N ALA A 277 5.16 -17.37 12.48
CA ALA A 277 4.77 -15.99 12.23
C ALA A 277 3.27 -15.78 12.52
N GLN A 278 2.92 -14.62 13.06
CA GLN A 278 1.54 -14.28 13.44
C GLN A 278 0.71 -13.86 12.21
N GLY A 279 1.36 -13.26 11.21
CA GLY A 279 0.68 -12.74 10.03
C GLY A 279 1.43 -12.94 8.72
N ILE A 280 0.69 -12.84 7.62
CA ILE A 280 1.21 -12.95 6.26
C ILE A 280 0.75 -11.75 5.45
N LEU A 281 1.69 -11.10 4.77
CA LEU A 281 1.36 -10.05 3.81
C LEU A 281 1.35 -10.61 2.39
N LEU A 282 0.20 -10.57 1.72
CA LEU A 282 0.04 -10.99 0.33
C LEU A 282 0.07 -9.77 -0.60
N ALA A 283 1.03 -9.75 -1.52
CA ALA A 283 1.22 -8.68 -2.50
C ALA A 283 0.79 -9.13 -3.90
N ARG A 284 1.75 -9.50 -4.76
CA ARG A 284 1.52 -10.00 -6.12
C ARG A 284 0.53 -11.16 -6.21
N PRO A 285 0.57 -12.20 -5.35
CA PRO A 285 -0.44 -13.27 -5.40
C PRO A 285 -1.88 -12.72 -5.29
N ALA A 286 -2.11 -11.76 -4.40
CA ALA A 286 -3.42 -11.11 -4.23
C ALA A 286 -3.80 -10.22 -5.42
N LEU A 287 -2.83 -9.56 -6.05
CA LEU A 287 -3.08 -8.83 -7.31
C LEU A 287 -3.51 -9.75 -8.43
N TYR A 288 -2.96 -10.96 -8.51
CA TYR A 288 -3.27 -11.88 -9.60
C TYR A 288 -4.57 -12.65 -9.37
N ASN A 289 -4.86 -12.98 -8.12
CA ASN A 289 -6.12 -13.58 -7.73
C ASN A 289 -6.44 -13.26 -6.26
N MET A 290 -7.37 -12.33 -6.04
CA MET A 290 -7.74 -11.88 -4.68
C MET A 290 -8.33 -13.01 -3.82
N SER A 291 -8.92 -14.04 -4.44
CA SER A 291 -9.48 -15.17 -3.70
C SER A 291 -8.42 -16.06 -3.02
N THR A 292 -7.12 -15.74 -3.15
CA THR A 292 -6.06 -16.33 -2.33
C THR A 292 -6.27 -16.12 -0.82
N PHE A 293 -7.05 -15.10 -0.43
CA PHE A 293 -7.47 -14.86 0.95
C PHE A 293 -8.52 -15.86 1.45
N LEU A 294 -9.23 -16.56 0.56
CA LEU A 294 -10.20 -17.57 0.98
C LEU A 294 -9.52 -18.73 1.73
N PRO A 295 -10.23 -19.37 2.67
CA PRO A 295 -9.75 -20.55 3.39
C PRO A 295 -9.24 -21.64 2.44
N ILE A 296 -8.26 -22.41 2.92
CA ILE A 296 -7.74 -23.57 2.19
C ILE A 296 -8.86 -24.60 2.00
N GLY A 297 -8.85 -25.23 0.82
CA GLY A 297 -9.90 -26.15 0.38
C GLY A 297 -10.99 -25.47 -0.45
N GLN A 298 -11.19 -24.15 -0.33
CA GLN A 298 -12.08 -23.44 -1.24
C GLN A 298 -11.39 -23.22 -2.60
N PRO A 299 -12.04 -23.47 -3.74
CA PRO A 299 -11.43 -23.22 -5.04
C PRO A 299 -11.13 -21.73 -5.23
N LEU A 300 -10.09 -21.42 -6.01
CA LEU A 300 -9.85 -20.04 -6.42
C LEU A 300 -11.02 -19.58 -7.32
N VAL A 301 -11.44 -18.34 -7.14
CA VAL A 301 -12.48 -17.73 -7.94
C VAL A 301 -11.95 -17.41 -9.34
N ASP A 302 -12.84 -17.56 -10.32
CA ASP A 302 -12.60 -17.18 -11.70
C ASP A 302 -12.09 -15.72 -11.80
N LYS A 303 -11.03 -15.53 -12.59
CA LYS A 303 -10.38 -14.22 -12.70
C LYS A 303 -11.27 -13.18 -13.38
N THR A 304 -12.13 -13.57 -14.31
CA THR A 304 -13.09 -12.65 -14.94
C THR A 304 -14.04 -12.09 -13.91
N ARG A 305 -14.59 -12.96 -13.06
CA ARG A 305 -15.46 -12.55 -11.94
C ARG A 305 -14.75 -11.58 -10.99
N LEU A 306 -13.49 -11.85 -10.62
CA LEU A 306 -12.70 -10.97 -9.76
C LEU A 306 -12.48 -9.58 -10.36
N VAL A 307 -12.18 -9.51 -11.66
CA VAL A 307 -12.04 -8.24 -12.36
C VAL A 307 -13.37 -7.48 -12.39
N GLN A 308 -14.48 -8.16 -12.64
CA GLN A 308 -15.80 -7.53 -12.63
C GLN A 308 -16.17 -6.98 -11.25
N GLU A 309 -15.89 -7.72 -10.18
CA GLU A 309 -16.10 -7.24 -8.80
C GLU A 309 -15.19 -6.06 -8.45
N TYR A 310 -13.91 -6.11 -8.85
CA TYR A 310 -13.00 -4.97 -8.73
C TYR A 310 -13.53 -3.73 -9.44
N LEU A 311 -14.01 -3.86 -10.68
CA LEU A 311 -14.58 -2.76 -11.46
C LEU A 311 -15.82 -2.15 -10.80
N ARG A 312 -16.67 -2.95 -10.16
CA ARG A 312 -17.80 -2.43 -9.37
C ARG A 312 -17.33 -1.59 -8.19
N LEU A 313 -16.27 -2.02 -7.50
CA LEU A 313 -15.66 -1.23 -6.41
C LEU A 313 -14.97 0.04 -6.93
N VAL A 314 -14.36 -0.02 -8.11
CA VAL A 314 -13.80 1.16 -8.80
C VAL A 314 -14.88 2.19 -9.07
N ILE A 315 -16.07 1.77 -9.51
CA ILE A 315 -17.22 2.67 -9.69
C ILE A 315 -17.68 3.21 -8.33
N ARG A 316 -17.83 2.34 -7.32
CA ARG A 316 -18.28 2.70 -5.96
C ARG A 316 -17.41 3.77 -5.31
N TYR A 317 -16.11 3.71 -5.52
CA TYR A 317 -15.14 4.65 -4.96
C TYR A 317 -14.59 5.63 -6.00
N ASP A 318 -15.23 5.76 -7.16
CA ASP A 318 -14.86 6.66 -8.26
C ASP A 318 -13.34 6.73 -8.54
N MET A 319 -12.70 5.57 -8.68
CA MET A 319 -11.26 5.52 -8.96
C MET A 319 -10.93 5.97 -10.38
N HIS A 320 -9.77 6.62 -10.56
CA HIS A 320 -9.36 7.06 -11.89
C HIS A 320 -9.12 5.89 -12.85
N TYR A 321 -9.57 6.04 -14.10
CA TYR A 321 -9.46 4.99 -15.12
C TYR A 321 -8.00 4.59 -15.40
N LYS A 322 -7.05 5.53 -15.36
CA LYS A 322 -5.60 5.24 -15.50
C LYS A 322 -5.07 4.30 -14.41
N ASN A 323 -5.43 4.51 -13.14
CA ASN A 323 -5.04 3.60 -12.08
C ASN A 323 -5.78 2.26 -12.22
N THR A 324 -7.09 2.31 -12.49
CA THR A 324 -7.89 1.13 -12.79
C THR A 324 -7.25 0.27 -13.88
N LYS A 325 -6.90 0.88 -15.03
CA LYS A 325 -6.19 0.24 -16.14
C LYS A 325 -4.89 -0.39 -15.68
N TYR A 326 -4.06 0.31 -14.91
CA TYR A 326 -2.82 -0.24 -14.37
C TYR A 326 -3.07 -1.51 -13.56
N ILE A 327 -4.08 -1.51 -12.69
CA ILE A 327 -4.43 -2.68 -11.87
C ILE A 327 -5.00 -3.83 -12.69
N LEU A 328 -5.83 -3.55 -13.69
CA LEU A 328 -6.29 -4.58 -14.62
C LEU A 328 -5.12 -5.23 -15.36
N CYS A 329 -4.16 -4.44 -15.85
CA CYS A 329 -2.95 -4.98 -16.47
C CYS A 329 -2.12 -5.82 -15.50
N GLU A 330 -2.09 -5.50 -14.21
CA GLU A 330 -1.45 -6.35 -13.19
C GLU A 330 -2.22 -7.65 -12.95
N MET A 331 -3.55 -7.60 -12.85
CA MET A 331 -4.41 -8.78 -12.71
C MET A 331 -4.26 -9.75 -13.90
N MET A 332 -3.96 -9.21 -15.09
CA MET A 332 -3.79 -9.97 -16.33
C MET A 332 -2.36 -10.47 -16.57
N SER A 333 -1.35 -10.01 -15.83
CA SER A 333 0.07 -10.23 -16.14
C SER A 333 0.79 -10.99 -15.04
N ASN A 334 1.71 -11.87 -15.41
CA ASN A 334 2.65 -12.55 -14.49
C ASN A 334 4.10 -12.13 -14.73
N ARG A 335 4.35 -11.00 -15.42
CA ARG A 335 5.71 -10.58 -15.86
C ARG A 335 6.71 -10.34 -14.73
N ARG A 336 6.21 -10.17 -13.50
CA ARG A 336 7.01 -9.93 -12.29
C ARG A 336 7.06 -11.15 -11.38
N THR A 337 6.55 -12.29 -11.84
CA THR A 337 6.56 -13.57 -11.13
C THR A 337 7.85 -14.31 -11.49
N PRO A 338 8.53 -14.93 -10.52
CA PRO A 338 9.62 -15.86 -10.84
C PRO A 338 9.15 -16.95 -11.82
N VAL A 339 9.96 -17.29 -12.83
CA VAL A 339 9.53 -18.10 -13.98
C VAL A 339 8.93 -19.44 -13.56
N GLU A 340 9.57 -20.12 -12.63
CA GLU A 340 9.13 -21.40 -12.07
C GLU A 340 7.83 -21.32 -11.25
N ARG A 341 7.38 -20.11 -10.90
CA ARG A 341 6.11 -19.86 -10.19
C ARG A 341 4.99 -19.42 -11.14
N VAL A 342 5.29 -19.19 -12.42
CA VAL A 342 4.29 -18.85 -13.44
C VAL A 342 3.23 -19.94 -13.63
N PRO A 343 3.57 -21.25 -13.65
CA PRO A 343 2.57 -22.31 -13.83
C PRO A 343 1.47 -22.34 -12.75
N THR A 344 1.75 -21.84 -11.55
CA THR A 344 0.74 -21.74 -10.47
C THR A 344 -0.22 -20.56 -10.67
N MET A 345 -0.02 -19.77 -11.74
CA MET A 345 -0.77 -18.54 -12.04
C MET A 345 -1.30 -18.52 -13.49
N PRO A 346 -2.01 -19.56 -13.97
CA PRO A 346 -2.45 -19.62 -15.36
C PRO A 346 -3.30 -18.40 -15.74
N ILE A 347 -3.09 -17.89 -16.95
CA ILE A 347 -3.80 -16.73 -17.51
C ILE A 347 -4.71 -17.25 -18.62
N GLN A 348 -5.96 -17.51 -18.30
CA GLN A 348 -6.99 -17.68 -19.32
C GLN A 348 -8.21 -16.87 -18.89
N PHE A 349 -8.53 -15.86 -19.69
CA PHE A 349 -9.79 -15.12 -19.60
C PHE A 349 -10.68 -15.60 -20.76
N PRO A 350 -11.78 -16.30 -20.49
CA PRO A 350 -12.62 -16.88 -21.54
C PRO A 350 -13.22 -15.86 -22.51
N GLY A 351 -13.33 -14.59 -22.10
CA GLY A 351 -13.93 -13.52 -22.90
C GLY A 351 -13.03 -12.87 -23.94
N GLY A 352 -11.81 -13.38 -24.16
CA GLY A 352 -10.88 -12.87 -25.17
C GLY A 352 -10.24 -11.51 -24.84
N GLN A 353 -10.39 -11.01 -23.61
CA GLN A 353 -9.76 -9.77 -23.17
C GLN A 353 -8.23 -9.89 -23.21
N THR A 354 -7.56 -8.88 -23.78
CA THR A 354 -6.10 -8.80 -23.81
C THR A 354 -5.60 -7.56 -23.09
N ILE A 355 -4.29 -7.56 -22.75
CA ILE A 355 -3.61 -6.36 -22.25
C ILE A 355 -3.71 -5.23 -23.29
N GLY A 356 -3.62 -5.54 -24.59
CA GLY A 356 -3.77 -4.57 -25.68
C GLY A 356 -5.12 -3.86 -25.63
N ASN A 357 -6.23 -4.63 -25.65
CA ASN A 357 -7.57 -4.04 -25.58
C ASN A 357 -7.82 -3.22 -24.30
N THR A 358 -7.20 -3.63 -23.18
CA THR A 358 -7.25 -2.88 -21.92
C THR A 358 -6.47 -1.55 -22.03
N CYS A 359 -5.33 -1.56 -22.71
CA CYS A 359 -4.53 -0.36 -22.99
C CYS A 359 -5.25 0.64 -23.91
N ASP A 360 -6.08 0.15 -24.84
CA ASP A 360 -6.86 0.99 -25.77
C ASP A 360 -8.05 1.70 -25.13
N CYS A 361 -8.41 1.36 -23.89
CA CYS A 361 -9.51 2.00 -23.16
C CYS A 361 -9.11 3.36 -22.57
N HIS A 362 -9.80 4.45 -22.89
CA HIS A 362 -9.42 5.81 -22.44
C HIS A 362 -10.32 6.42 -21.36
N ASP A 363 -11.28 5.66 -20.86
CA ASP A 363 -12.17 6.05 -19.76
C ASP A 363 -12.63 4.82 -18.96
N LEU A 364 -13.41 5.04 -17.89
CA LEU A 364 -13.93 3.94 -17.06
C LEU A 364 -15.03 3.14 -17.77
N GLU A 365 -15.84 3.79 -18.61
CA GLU A 365 -16.98 3.14 -19.26
C GLU A 365 -16.49 2.12 -20.29
N SER A 366 -15.47 2.46 -21.07
CA SER A 366 -14.84 1.56 -22.03
C SER A 366 -14.17 0.37 -21.33
N LEU A 367 -13.53 0.60 -20.17
CA LEU A 367 -12.99 -0.49 -19.33
C LEU A 367 -14.12 -1.40 -18.83
N CYS A 368 -15.21 -0.83 -18.31
CA CYS A 368 -16.34 -1.62 -17.82
C CYS A 368 -16.99 -2.45 -18.95
N ARG A 369 -17.14 -1.85 -20.13
CA ARG A 369 -17.68 -2.51 -21.33
C ARG A 369 -16.81 -3.70 -21.77
N LEU A 370 -15.48 -3.55 -21.77
CA LEU A 370 -14.55 -4.63 -22.11
C LEU A 370 -14.72 -5.88 -21.22
N TRP A 371 -15.13 -5.67 -19.97
CA TRP A 371 -15.31 -6.70 -18.96
C TRP A 371 -16.77 -7.08 -18.70
N ASN A 372 -17.71 -6.62 -19.54
CA ASN A 372 -19.15 -6.85 -19.40
C ASN A 372 -19.71 -6.38 -18.04
N VAL A 373 -19.22 -5.25 -17.53
CA VAL A 373 -19.77 -4.56 -16.35
C VAL A 373 -20.61 -3.38 -16.83
N ASN A 374 -21.88 -3.32 -16.43
CA ASN A 374 -22.73 -2.17 -16.74
C ASN A 374 -22.41 -1.01 -15.80
N TYR A 375 -21.73 0.01 -16.32
CA TYR A 375 -21.31 1.19 -15.56
C TYR A 375 -22.50 1.94 -14.97
N SER A 376 -23.50 2.26 -15.80
CA SER A 376 -24.65 3.08 -15.42
C SER A 376 -25.52 2.41 -14.35
N ASP A 377 -25.78 1.11 -14.48
CA ASP A 377 -26.58 0.37 -13.50
C ASP A 377 -25.85 0.21 -12.18
N THR A 378 -24.54 -0.02 -12.23
CA THR A 378 -23.70 -0.08 -11.02
C THR A 378 -23.69 1.27 -10.31
N LEU A 379 -23.53 2.38 -11.04
CA LEU A 379 -23.52 3.72 -10.48
C LEU A 379 -24.86 4.07 -9.81
N LYS A 380 -25.99 3.69 -10.43
CA LYS A 380 -27.33 3.86 -9.83
C LYS A 380 -27.45 3.06 -8.53
N SER A 381 -27.08 1.78 -8.55
CA SER A 381 -27.13 0.92 -7.36
C SER A 381 -26.28 1.46 -6.19
N VAL A 382 -25.10 2.00 -6.49
CA VAL A 382 -24.23 2.66 -5.50
C VAL A 382 -24.92 3.88 -4.87
N ARG A 383 -25.56 4.72 -5.70
CA ARG A 383 -26.28 5.92 -5.24
C ARG A 383 -27.51 5.59 -4.39
N ASP A 384 -28.27 4.57 -4.77
CA ASP A 384 -29.47 4.15 -4.02
C ASP A 384 -29.08 3.62 -2.62
N THR A 385 -28.00 2.83 -2.55
CA THR A 385 -27.49 2.29 -1.28
C THR A 385 -26.99 3.39 -0.34
N THR A 386 -26.31 4.41 -0.88
CA THR A 386 -25.78 5.54 -0.10
C THR A 386 -26.86 6.53 0.32
N ALA A 387 -27.92 6.72 -0.48
CA ALA A 387 -29.05 7.58 -0.11
C ALA A 387 -29.89 7.00 1.03
N SER A 388 -30.11 5.68 1.07
CA SER A 388 -30.88 5.01 2.13
C SER A 388 -30.22 5.05 3.52
N SER A 389 -28.91 5.30 3.60
CA SER A 389 -28.16 5.40 4.86
C SER A 389 -28.09 6.81 5.46
N LEU A 390 -28.65 7.83 4.76
CA LEU A 390 -28.62 9.24 5.19
C LEU A 390 -30.04 9.84 5.25
N SER A 391 -30.82 9.48 6.28
CA SER A 391 -32.05 10.21 6.62
C SER A 391 -31.76 11.39 7.55
N GLY A 392 -31.40 12.53 6.96
CA GLY A 392 -31.18 13.78 7.70
C GLY A 392 -30.87 14.97 6.80
N GLY A 393 -31.92 15.71 6.41
CA GLY A 393 -31.90 17.11 5.95
C GLY A 393 -30.88 17.51 4.89
N THR A 394 -31.24 17.37 3.61
CA THR A 394 -30.45 17.81 2.45
C THR A 394 -30.72 19.26 2.08
N THR A 395 -29.70 20.12 2.12
CA THR A 395 -29.56 21.18 1.12
C THR A 395 -28.88 20.58 -0.09
N SER A 396 -29.65 20.38 -1.17
CA SER A 396 -29.17 19.85 -2.44
C SER A 396 -28.28 20.86 -3.15
N MET A 397 -27.09 20.44 -3.57
CA MET A 397 -26.30 21.14 -4.58
C MET A 397 -26.53 20.50 -5.96
N PRO A 398 -26.41 21.27 -7.07
CA PRO A 398 -26.83 20.81 -8.39
C PRO A 398 -25.90 19.72 -8.95
N ALA A 399 -26.51 18.78 -9.68
CA ALA A 399 -25.85 17.65 -10.32
C ALA A 399 -24.76 18.09 -11.31
N GLY A 400 -23.51 17.78 -10.99
CA GLY A 400 -22.37 17.87 -11.90
C GLY A 400 -21.44 16.69 -11.64
N GLU A 401 -21.14 15.92 -12.68
CA GLU A 401 -20.33 14.70 -12.61
C GLU A 401 -18.96 14.93 -11.98
N HIS A 402 -18.79 14.45 -10.74
CA HIS A 402 -17.51 14.40 -10.04
C HIS A 402 -16.66 13.22 -10.54
N LYS A 403 -15.36 13.44 -10.76
CA LYS A 403 -14.34 12.48 -11.22
C LYS A 403 -13.03 12.85 -10.41
N TYR A 404 -12.13 11.96 -9.88
CA TYR A 404 -10.85 12.16 -9.03
C TYR A 404 -9.35 12.05 -9.58
N GLU A 405 -8.42 13.04 -9.57
CA GLU A 405 -7.12 12.98 -10.33
C GLU A 405 -5.98 12.23 -9.61
N ASP A 406 -5.33 11.27 -10.32
CA ASP A 406 -4.20 10.44 -9.85
C ASP A 406 -2.80 10.96 -10.25
N SER A 407 -2.61 12.27 -10.35
CA SER A 407 -1.39 12.89 -10.92
C SER A 407 -0.10 12.60 -10.16
N TYR A 408 -0.19 12.32 -8.87
CA TYR A 408 0.91 11.82 -8.05
C TYR A 408 1.61 10.60 -8.69
N PHE A 409 0.85 9.77 -9.40
CA PHE A 409 1.38 8.55 -10.02
C PHE A 409 1.98 8.76 -11.41
N LEU A 410 1.63 9.84 -12.11
CA LEU A 410 2.02 10.06 -13.51
C LEU A 410 3.23 10.99 -13.66
N ASN A 411 3.43 11.90 -12.71
CA ASN A 411 4.53 12.86 -12.74
C ASN A 411 5.41 12.68 -11.49
N GLY A 412 6.23 11.63 -11.50
CA GLY A 412 7.41 11.61 -10.62
C GLY A 412 8.32 12.77 -11.01
N THR A 413 8.29 13.84 -10.20
CA THR A 413 9.24 14.97 -10.19
C THR A 413 9.55 15.60 -11.54
N ALA A 414 8.82 16.66 -11.88
CA ALA A 414 9.27 17.65 -12.88
C ALA A 414 9.55 18.99 -12.20
N ASP A 415 10.41 18.97 -11.17
CA ASP A 415 11.23 20.12 -10.81
C ASP A 415 12.67 19.59 -10.77
N ARG A 416 13.38 19.80 -11.89
CA ARG A 416 14.81 19.52 -12.00
C ARG A 416 15.52 20.54 -11.12
N VAL A 417 16.01 20.12 -9.96
CA VAL A 417 17.13 20.82 -9.31
C VAL A 417 18.34 20.52 -10.18
N VAL A 418 18.74 21.49 -11.00
CA VAL A 418 20.00 21.45 -11.74
C VAL A 418 21.10 21.57 -10.70
N VAL A 419 21.74 20.46 -10.37
CA VAL A 419 23.06 20.47 -9.75
C VAL A 419 24.05 20.38 -10.89
N GLU A 420 24.81 21.45 -11.12
CA GLU A 420 25.94 21.45 -12.04
C GLU A 420 26.96 20.41 -11.57
N LEU A 421 27.05 19.30 -12.29
CA LEU A 421 28.14 18.34 -12.14
C LEU A 421 29.25 18.78 -13.10
N LYS A 422 30.34 19.32 -12.54
CA LYS A 422 31.60 19.47 -13.26
C LYS A 422 32.29 18.12 -13.38
N ASP A 423 32.70 17.82 -14.60
CA ASP A 423 33.76 16.91 -15.04
C ASP A 423 33.77 15.49 -14.44
N VAL A 424 33.12 14.55 -15.13
CA VAL A 424 33.49 13.12 -15.07
C VAL A 424 33.52 12.53 -16.49
N ASP A 425 34.62 11.83 -16.72
CA ASP A 425 35.24 11.31 -17.95
C ASP A 425 34.37 10.44 -18.88
N GLU A 426 34.70 10.47 -20.17
CA GLU A 426 33.87 10.14 -21.35
C GLU A 426 33.76 8.63 -21.70
N SER A 427 33.95 7.71 -20.75
CA SER A 427 34.00 6.27 -21.03
C SER A 427 32.74 5.44 -20.67
N THR A 428 31.62 6.07 -20.31
CA THR A 428 30.37 5.36 -19.92
C THR A 428 29.18 5.58 -20.85
N ALA A 429 29.35 6.24 -22.00
CA ALA A 429 28.24 6.60 -22.89
C ALA A 429 27.68 5.45 -23.77
N GLU A 430 28.33 4.28 -23.82
CA GLU A 430 27.96 3.24 -24.79
C GLU A 430 27.05 2.11 -24.23
N THR A 431 26.81 2.05 -22.92
CA THR A 431 26.00 0.98 -22.31
C THR A 431 24.50 1.32 -22.16
N CYS A 432 24.07 2.56 -22.46
CA CYS A 432 22.67 2.99 -22.26
C CYS A 432 21.77 2.98 -23.51
N ARG A 433 22.23 2.54 -24.68
CA ARG A 433 21.41 2.53 -25.92
C ARG A 433 20.64 1.23 -26.21
N LEU A 434 20.71 0.20 -25.37
CA LEU A 434 20.08 -1.11 -25.64
C LEU A 434 18.76 -1.39 -24.89
N ILE A 435 18.13 -0.39 -24.27
CA ILE A 435 16.94 -0.60 -23.42
C ILE A 435 15.61 -0.16 -24.09
N CYS A 436 15.63 0.39 -25.31
CA CYS A 436 14.41 0.85 -25.99
C CYS A 436 14.45 0.67 -27.51
N THR A 437 14.47 -0.57 -28.02
CA THR A 437 13.94 -0.87 -29.36
C THR A 437 13.45 -2.32 -29.40
N ASP A 438 12.16 -2.50 -29.69
CA ASP A 438 11.57 -3.77 -30.12
C ASP A 438 12.14 -4.16 -31.48
N GLU A 439 13.01 -5.17 -31.54
CA GLU A 439 13.19 -5.98 -32.75
C GLU A 439 13.24 -7.48 -32.40
N PRO A 440 12.58 -8.35 -33.19
CA PRO A 440 12.56 -9.79 -32.96
C PRO A 440 13.90 -10.43 -33.35
N ASN A 441 14.48 -11.19 -32.41
CA ASN A 441 15.69 -11.99 -32.59
C ASN A 441 15.52 -13.04 -33.73
N PRO A 442 16.25 -12.95 -34.86
CA PRO A 442 16.11 -13.88 -35.97
C PRO A 442 17.12 -15.02 -35.84
N LYS A 443 16.80 -16.05 -35.05
CA LYS A 443 17.47 -17.36 -35.14
C LYS A 443 16.48 -18.51 -34.98
N ARG A 444 15.58 -18.66 -35.97
CA ARG A 444 15.09 -19.99 -36.38
C ARG A 444 16.13 -20.57 -37.33
N ALA A 445 16.98 -21.46 -36.82
CA ALA A 445 17.85 -22.27 -37.66
C ALA A 445 16.97 -23.20 -38.52
N LYS A 446 17.06 -23.03 -39.83
CA LYS A 446 16.62 -24.03 -40.80
C LYS A 446 17.47 -25.28 -40.62
N VAL A 447 16.81 -26.40 -40.36
CA VAL A 447 17.34 -27.73 -40.66
C VAL A 447 16.94 -28.00 -42.11
N GLU A 448 17.91 -28.01 -43.03
CA GLU A 448 17.81 -28.71 -44.30
C GLU A 448 19.13 -29.41 -44.64
N ASN A 449 18.95 -30.60 -45.21
CA ASN A 449 19.90 -31.66 -45.52
C ASN A 449 21.11 -31.27 -46.41
N GLY A 450 22.18 -32.09 -46.28
CA GLY A 450 22.94 -32.57 -47.44
C GLY A 450 24.46 -32.43 -47.33
N GLY A 451 25.17 -33.57 -47.31
CA GLY A 451 26.62 -33.66 -47.54
C GLY A 451 27.35 -34.52 -46.53
#